data_AF-A0A7Z9IIR7-F1
#
_entry.id   AF-A0A7Z9IIR7-F1
#
_cell.length_a   1.000
_cell.length_b   1.000
_cell.length_c   1.000
_cell.angle_alpha   90.00
_cell.angle_beta   90.00
_cell.angle_gamma   90.00
#
_symmetry.space_group_name_H-M   'P 1'
#
loop_
_entity.id
_entity.type
_entity.pdbx_description
1 polymer ?
#
loop_
_entity_poly.entity_id
_entity_poly.type
_entity_poly.pdbx_seq_one_letter_code
_entity_poly.pdbx_strand_id
1 'polypeptide(L)'
;MSSIRQLIWETIGSFLFKCSPHNAYLYRRTILRMFGMKLGYNARIRRSVSIDKPWNVTIGDLVIFGDFVVVHASKPVSIGDRSSISQYVMLLTVCGDYKTYGTTKREGAITIEEDCWVATDTVVMPSAHIEQGVVVGARALVDGRLPEWKVCTGEPAVERAERVLYVNEIVAPRDKSISNIEIIIPVRDEEINLPYTLASVMEWADKVWVIDSGSTDKTREIAEAAGAEVICQPWLGYAKQKNWALDNIPLSADWVYFLDADETILPLLKDEMLEISSKPVREISETAFNINRYFIFLGKRIRHCGYYPSWNVRFFKRGKAFYEDRDVHEHMIVYGKIGKLKGHMEHYDRRGLECYIEKHNRYSTIEAREIIIQPEKQGITIDAKFFGNVQERRRWVKQNIYPWLPAKWLFRFFWMFIIRCGILDGVTGFRFCMLVSTYEIFISLKMIEYKKQMAKKQ
;
A
#
# COMPACT_ATOMS: atom_id res chain seq x y z
N MET A 1 11.18 -39.14 -32.29
CA MET A 1 10.48 -39.82 -31.18
C MET A 1 10.51 -38.89 -29.98
N SER A 2 9.35 -38.50 -29.44
CA SER A 2 9.25 -37.71 -28.22
C SER A 2 9.80 -38.52 -27.04
N SER A 3 10.67 -37.91 -26.23
CA SER A 3 11.16 -38.54 -25.01
C SER A 3 9.97 -38.86 -24.07
N ILE A 4 10.06 -39.95 -23.29
CA ILE A 4 9.07 -40.28 -22.24
C ILE A 4 8.79 -39.06 -21.35
N ARG A 5 9.83 -38.30 -21.02
CA ARG A 5 9.73 -37.04 -20.26
C ARG A 5 8.80 -36.01 -20.92
N GLN A 6 8.93 -35.87 -22.25
CA GLN A 6 8.12 -34.96 -23.04
C GLN A 6 6.65 -35.41 -23.08
N LEU A 7 6.41 -36.71 -23.23
CA LEU A 7 5.06 -37.26 -23.21
C LEU A 7 4.37 -37.02 -21.85
N ILE A 8 5.06 -37.23 -20.73
CA ILE A 8 4.53 -36.98 -19.38
C ILE A 8 4.22 -35.50 -19.17
N TRP A 9 5.09 -34.62 -19.65
CA TRP A 9 4.84 -33.18 -19.59
C TRP A 9 3.61 -32.78 -20.42
N GLU A 10 3.53 -33.22 -21.67
CA GLU A 10 2.44 -32.85 -22.58
C GLU A 10 1.06 -33.35 -22.11
N THR A 11 1.02 -34.53 -21.47
CA THR A 11 -0.22 -35.15 -20.99
C THR A 11 -0.62 -34.71 -19.58
N ILE A 12 0.31 -34.81 -18.62
CA ILE A 12 0.01 -34.60 -17.20
C ILE A 12 0.44 -33.21 -16.74
N GLY A 13 1.70 -32.84 -17.00
CA GLY A 13 2.28 -31.61 -16.47
C GLY A 13 1.61 -30.33 -16.99
N SER A 14 1.43 -30.27 -18.32
CA SER A 14 0.76 -29.17 -19.03
C SER A 14 -0.70 -29.05 -18.63
N PHE A 15 -1.40 -30.18 -18.46
CA PHE A 15 -2.79 -30.19 -17.99
C PHE A 15 -2.91 -29.62 -16.57
N LEU A 16 -2.13 -30.13 -15.61
CA LEU A 16 -2.12 -29.64 -14.22
C LEU A 16 -1.76 -28.15 -14.15
N PHE A 17 -0.79 -27.72 -14.96
CA PHE A 17 -0.39 -26.32 -15.04
C PHE A 17 -1.54 -25.43 -15.55
N LYS A 18 -2.18 -25.81 -16.67
CA LYS A 18 -3.25 -25.02 -17.32
C LYS A 18 -4.55 -25.00 -16.51
N CYS A 19 -4.87 -26.07 -15.79
CA CYS A 19 -6.07 -26.18 -14.95
C CYS A 19 -5.97 -25.44 -13.60
N SER A 20 -4.86 -24.76 -13.32
CA SER A 20 -4.67 -24.03 -12.06
C SER A 20 -5.56 -22.77 -11.93
N PRO A 21 -6.07 -22.44 -10.71
CA PRO A 21 -6.80 -21.19 -10.46
C PRO A 21 -5.97 -19.94 -10.76
N HIS A 22 -6.59 -18.82 -11.16
CA HIS A 22 -5.90 -17.62 -11.69
C HIS A 22 -4.76 -17.08 -10.80
N ASN A 23 -4.92 -17.08 -9.48
CA ASN A 23 -3.93 -16.54 -8.53
C ASN A 23 -2.98 -17.58 -7.91
N ALA A 24 -3.03 -18.84 -8.34
CA ALA A 24 -2.25 -19.93 -7.77
C ALA A 24 -0.80 -19.99 -8.31
N TYR A 25 -0.04 -18.88 -8.20
CA TYR A 25 1.32 -18.79 -8.75
C TYR A 25 2.31 -19.75 -8.08
N LEU A 26 2.19 -19.96 -6.76
CA LEU A 26 3.03 -20.91 -6.03
C LEU A 26 2.87 -22.33 -6.57
N TYR A 27 1.62 -22.78 -6.78
CA TYR A 27 1.30 -24.10 -7.34
C TYR A 27 1.92 -24.31 -8.72
N ARG A 28 1.76 -23.34 -9.63
CA ARG A 28 2.35 -23.42 -10.98
C ARG A 28 3.87 -23.50 -10.95
N ARG A 29 4.52 -22.70 -10.10
CA ARG A 29 5.98 -22.74 -9.92
C ARG A 29 6.42 -24.12 -9.43
N THR A 30 5.69 -24.71 -8.48
CA THR A 30 6.01 -26.06 -7.98
C THR A 30 5.91 -27.09 -9.10
N ILE A 31 4.86 -27.07 -9.92
CA ILE A 31 4.75 -27.97 -11.08
C ILE A 31 5.93 -27.78 -12.03
N LEU A 32 6.20 -26.55 -12.46
CA LEU A 32 7.28 -26.28 -13.41
C LEU A 32 8.65 -26.70 -12.88
N ARG A 33 8.92 -26.50 -11.58
CA ARG A 33 10.15 -26.99 -10.92
C ARG A 33 10.23 -28.52 -10.91
N MET A 34 9.13 -29.22 -10.63
CA MET A 34 9.09 -30.69 -10.68
C MET A 34 9.45 -31.23 -12.06
N PHE A 35 9.09 -30.50 -13.13
CA PHE A 35 9.45 -30.85 -14.51
C PHE A 35 10.83 -30.35 -14.95
N GLY A 36 11.61 -29.74 -14.04
CA GLY A 36 13.01 -29.38 -14.24
C GLY A 36 13.26 -27.94 -14.69
N MET A 37 12.24 -27.08 -14.68
CA MET A 37 12.41 -25.65 -14.97
C MET A 37 13.07 -24.94 -13.79
N LYS A 38 14.07 -24.10 -14.06
CA LYS A 38 14.71 -23.27 -13.03
C LYS A 38 13.96 -21.93 -12.93
N LEU A 39 13.47 -21.61 -11.73
CA LEU A 39 12.57 -20.48 -11.49
C LEU A 39 12.95 -19.70 -10.24
N GLY A 40 13.01 -18.37 -10.33
CA GLY A 40 13.06 -17.47 -9.18
C GLY A 40 11.87 -17.62 -8.22
N TYR A 41 12.00 -17.11 -7.00
CA TYR A 41 11.05 -17.32 -5.90
C TYR A 41 9.69 -16.64 -6.12
N ASN A 42 9.70 -15.43 -6.66
CA ASN A 42 8.57 -14.53 -6.89
C ASN A 42 8.09 -14.48 -8.34
N ALA A 43 8.64 -15.33 -9.23
CA ALA A 43 8.23 -15.37 -10.63
C ALA A 43 6.71 -15.66 -10.79
N ARG A 44 6.05 -14.96 -11.72
CA ARG A 44 4.60 -15.06 -11.97
C ARG A 44 4.34 -15.51 -13.40
N ILE A 45 3.88 -16.75 -13.55
CA ILE A 45 3.57 -17.34 -14.85
C ILE A 45 2.06 -17.53 -14.96
N ARG A 46 1.43 -16.98 -16.00
CA ARG A 46 -0.01 -17.14 -16.27
C ARG A 46 -0.34 -18.57 -16.70
N ARG A 47 -1.54 -19.05 -16.38
CA ARG A 47 -1.97 -20.42 -16.72
C ARG A 47 -2.09 -20.70 -18.22
N SER A 48 -2.25 -19.64 -19.01
CA SER A 48 -2.42 -19.68 -20.47
C SER A 48 -1.10 -19.80 -21.23
N VAL A 49 0.04 -19.67 -20.54
CA VAL A 49 1.37 -19.84 -21.12
C VAL A 49 1.55 -21.27 -21.62
N SER A 50 2.12 -21.42 -22.81
CA SER A 50 2.48 -22.70 -23.40
C SER A 50 3.99 -22.88 -23.41
N ILE A 51 4.50 -23.91 -22.73
CA ILE A 51 5.92 -24.26 -22.69
C ILE A 51 6.03 -25.71 -23.15
N ASP A 52 6.82 -26.00 -24.19
CA ASP A 52 6.97 -27.36 -24.72
C ASP A 52 7.98 -28.19 -23.91
N LYS A 53 9.09 -27.59 -23.46
CA LYS A 53 10.21 -28.25 -22.78
C LYS A 53 10.68 -27.44 -21.57
N PRO A 54 9.99 -27.51 -20.41
CA PRO A 54 10.30 -26.67 -19.25
C PRO A 54 11.72 -26.81 -18.73
N TRP A 55 12.35 -27.97 -18.89
CA TRP A 55 13.71 -28.25 -18.44
C TRP A 55 14.81 -27.54 -19.21
N ASN A 56 14.49 -26.94 -20.36
CA ASN A 56 15.39 -26.07 -21.09
C ASN A 56 15.18 -24.59 -20.75
N VAL A 57 14.27 -24.26 -19.84
CA VAL A 57 13.94 -22.87 -19.50
C VAL A 57 14.47 -22.53 -18.12
N THR A 58 15.18 -21.41 -18.04
CA THR A 58 15.67 -20.80 -16.80
C THR A 58 15.13 -19.38 -16.73
N ILE A 59 14.43 -19.05 -15.65
CA ILE A 59 13.97 -17.68 -15.39
C ILE A 59 14.41 -17.19 -14.01
N GLY A 60 14.79 -15.92 -13.96
CA GLY A 60 15.16 -15.18 -12.77
C GLY A 60 14.02 -14.90 -11.80
N ASP A 61 14.31 -14.14 -10.75
CA ASP A 61 13.33 -13.65 -9.79
C ASP A 61 12.53 -12.46 -10.33
N LEU A 62 11.30 -12.30 -9.81
CA LEU A 62 10.37 -11.24 -10.21
C LEU A 62 9.99 -11.22 -11.70
N VAL A 63 10.30 -12.28 -12.45
CA VAL A 63 9.90 -12.43 -13.86
C VAL A 63 8.40 -12.63 -14.01
N ILE A 64 7.79 -11.97 -14.99
CA ILE A 64 6.35 -12.11 -15.30
C ILE A 64 6.17 -12.60 -16.73
N PHE A 65 5.39 -13.67 -16.90
CA PHE A 65 4.88 -14.10 -18.21
C PHE A 65 3.40 -13.75 -18.32
N GLY A 66 3.06 -12.97 -19.33
CA GLY A 66 1.69 -12.58 -19.69
C GLY A 66 0.87 -13.75 -20.24
N ASP A 67 -0.39 -13.46 -20.56
CA ASP A 67 -1.28 -14.48 -21.08
C ASP A 67 -0.88 -14.94 -22.49
N PHE A 68 -1.03 -16.23 -22.78
CA PHE A 68 -0.77 -16.80 -24.11
C PHE A 68 0.66 -16.66 -24.64
N VAL A 69 1.66 -16.46 -23.76
CA VAL A 69 3.08 -16.56 -24.14
C VAL A 69 3.37 -17.99 -24.60
N VAL A 70 4.09 -18.12 -25.70
CA VAL A 70 4.51 -19.41 -26.28
C VAL A 70 6.03 -19.53 -26.17
N VAL A 71 6.51 -20.60 -25.56
CA VAL A 71 7.95 -20.90 -25.42
C VAL A 71 8.24 -22.24 -26.06
N HIS A 72 8.94 -22.19 -27.20
CA HIS A 72 9.47 -23.35 -27.89
C HIS A 72 10.96 -23.51 -27.55
N ALA A 73 11.25 -24.25 -26.50
CA ALA A 73 12.57 -24.40 -25.88
C ALA A 73 13.27 -25.71 -26.30
N SER A 74 13.43 -25.92 -27.60
CA SER A 74 14.28 -27.01 -28.11
C SER A 74 15.77 -26.78 -27.84
N LYS A 75 16.19 -25.51 -27.70
CA LYS A 75 17.47 -25.10 -27.08
C LYS A 75 17.20 -24.33 -25.78
N PRO A 76 18.25 -24.02 -24.98
CA PRO A 76 18.09 -23.27 -23.75
C PRO A 76 17.44 -21.89 -23.97
N VAL A 77 16.54 -21.52 -23.07
CA VAL A 77 15.95 -20.17 -22.98
C VAL A 77 16.25 -19.64 -21.58
N SER A 78 16.99 -18.55 -21.48
CA SER A 78 17.35 -17.88 -20.23
C SER A 78 16.75 -16.49 -20.17
N ILE A 79 16.04 -16.19 -19.07
CA ILE A 79 15.45 -14.87 -18.81
C ILE A 79 15.95 -14.37 -17.46
N GLY A 80 16.58 -13.20 -17.45
CA GLY A 80 17.12 -12.55 -16.25
C GLY A 80 16.06 -12.02 -15.30
N ASP A 81 16.51 -11.59 -14.13
CA ASP A 81 15.67 -11.04 -13.06
C ASP A 81 14.90 -9.79 -13.51
N ARG A 82 13.74 -9.55 -12.89
CA ARG A 82 12.91 -8.33 -13.07
C ARG A 82 12.42 -8.09 -14.51
N SER A 83 12.51 -9.10 -15.38
CA SER A 83 12.07 -9.01 -16.77
C SER A 83 10.58 -9.35 -16.95
N SER A 84 9.92 -8.65 -17.87
CA SER A 84 8.51 -8.84 -18.19
C SER A 84 8.33 -9.30 -19.64
N ILE A 85 7.69 -10.44 -19.81
CA ILE A 85 7.28 -10.99 -21.09
C ILE A 85 5.78 -10.79 -21.23
N SER A 86 5.35 -9.84 -22.06
CA SER A 86 3.94 -9.50 -22.24
C SER A 86 3.17 -10.60 -22.99
N GLN A 87 1.84 -10.45 -23.04
CA GLN A 87 0.94 -11.40 -23.66
C GLN A 87 1.26 -11.67 -25.14
N TYR A 88 0.96 -12.88 -25.61
CA TYR A 88 1.17 -13.33 -27.00
C TYR A 88 2.62 -13.35 -27.52
N VAL A 89 3.62 -13.11 -26.66
CA VAL A 89 5.02 -13.21 -27.07
C VAL A 89 5.39 -14.65 -27.43
N MET A 90 6.12 -14.83 -28.53
CA MET A 90 6.63 -16.12 -29.00
C MET A 90 8.15 -16.18 -28.89
N LEU A 91 8.67 -17.13 -28.10
CA LEU A 91 10.10 -17.41 -27.98
C LEU A 91 10.42 -18.70 -28.74
N LEU A 92 11.12 -18.58 -29.87
CA LEU A 92 11.36 -19.68 -30.81
C LEU A 92 12.86 -20.01 -30.87
N THR A 93 13.27 -21.12 -30.25
CA THR A 93 14.69 -21.56 -30.32
C THR A 93 15.05 -22.31 -31.59
N VAL A 94 14.06 -22.63 -32.42
CA VAL A 94 14.20 -23.40 -33.65
C VAL A 94 13.24 -22.86 -34.70
N CYS A 95 13.73 -22.60 -35.91
CA CYS A 95 12.90 -22.30 -37.09
C CYS A 95 13.48 -22.97 -38.35
N GLY A 96 12.73 -22.99 -39.45
CA GLY A 96 13.22 -23.48 -40.74
C GLY A 96 14.28 -22.55 -41.33
N ASP A 97 15.35 -23.12 -41.89
CA ASP A 97 16.40 -22.32 -42.55
C ASP A 97 16.08 -22.11 -44.04
N TYR A 98 15.61 -20.92 -44.38
CA TYR A 98 15.26 -20.54 -45.75
C TYR A 98 16.46 -20.43 -46.69
N LYS A 99 17.70 -20.42 -46.16
CA LYS A 99 18.91 -20.31 -46.99
C LYS A 99 19.38 -21.65 -47.54
N THR A 100 18.71 -22.74 -47.18
CA THR A 100 19.13 -24.10 -47.50
C THR A 100 17.96 -24.92 -48.04
N TYR A 101 18.22 -25.82 -48.99
CA TYR A 101 17.22 -26.77 -49.46
C TYR A 101 17.09 -27.93 -48.46
N GLY A 102 15.85 -28.35 -48.14
CA GLY A 102 15.56 -29.50 -47.29
C GLY A 102 14.96 -29.15 -45.92
N THR A 103 15.20 -30.00 -44.92
CA THR A 103 14.64 -29.90 -43.55
C THR A 103 15.62 -29.27 -42.54
N THR A 104 16.62 -28.56 -43.04
CA THR A 104 17.61 -27.84 -42.23
C THR A 104 16.95 -26.75 -41.39
N LYS A 105 17.39 -26.67 -40.13
CA LYS A 105 16.80 -25.78 -39.12
C LYS A 105 17.85 -24.81 -38.62
N ARG A 106 17.45 -23.56 -38.44
CA ARG A 106 18.20 -22.59 -37.65
C ARG A 106 17.82 -22.82 -36.19
N GLU A 107 18.80 -23.18 -35.38
CA GLU A 107 18.61 -23.46 -33.95
C GLU A 107 19.58 -22.61 -33.12
N GLY A 108 19.13 -22.14 -31.97
CA GLY A 108 19.98 -21.36 -31.06
C GLY A 108 19.33 -21.09 -29.73
N ALA A 109 20.16 -20.87 -28.71
CA ALA A 109 19.68 -20.45 -27.40
C ALA A 109 19.10 -19.02 -27.49
N ILE A 110 18.13 -18.72 -26.64
CA ILE A 110 17.61 -17.35 -26.47
C ILE A 110 18.06 -16.85 -25.11
N THR A 111 18.65 -15.66 -25.08
CA THR A 111 19.06 -14.98 -23.86
C THR A 111 18.36 -13.64 -23.77
N ILE A 112 17.58 -13.45 -22.71
CA ILE A 112 17.00 -12.17 -22.32
C ILE A 112 17.61 -11.85 -20.96
N GLU A 113 18.34 -10.76 -20.86
CA GLU A 113 19.01 -10.38 -19.61
C GLU A 113 18.02 -9.76 -18.62
N GLU A 114 18.55 -9.15 -17.55
CA GLU A 114 17.75 -8.56 -16.49
C GLU A 114 17.07 -7.26 -16.95
N ASP A 115 16.02 -6.85 -16.23
CA ASP A 115 15.32 -5.57 -16.41
C ASP A 115 14.70 -5.34 -17.80
N CYS A 116 14.55 -6.40 -18.60
CA CYS A 116 14.01 -6.32 -19.95
C CYS A 116 12.47 -6.27 -19.96
N TRP A 117 11.91 -5.54 -20.91
CA TRP A 117 10.47 -5.60 -21.21
C TRP A 117 10.25 -5.99 -22.66
N VAL A 118 9.70 -7.19 -22.87
CA VAL A 118 9.29 -7.66 -24.20
C VAL A 118 7.79 -7.44 -24.34
N ALA A 119 7.39 -6.45 -25.14
CA ALA A 119 5.99 -6.07 -25.29
C ALA A 119 5.18 -7.07 -26.11
N THR A 120 3.86 -6.88 -26.10
CA THR A 120 2.88 -7.83 -26.62
C THR A 120 3.15 -8.25 -28.07
N ASP A 121 2.84 -9.50 -28.39
CA ASP A 121 2.80 -10.00 -29.78
C ASP A 121 4.17 -9.97 -30.49
N THR A 122 5.26 -9.93 -29.72
CA THR A 122 6.65 -9.95 -30.22
C THR A 122 7.09 -11.39 -30.54
N VAL A 123 7.85 -11.56 -31.62
CA VAL A 123 8.49 -12.84 -31.97
C VAL A 123 10.00 -12.74 -31.75
N VAL A 124 10.56 -13.67 -30.97
CA VAL A 124 12.00 -13.76 -30.68
C VAL A 124 12.57 -15.01 -31.36
N MET A 125 13.53 -14.78 -32.27
CA MET A 125 14.08 -15.80 -33.17
C MET A 125 15.26 -16.58 -32.57
N PRO A 126 15.67 -17.70 -33.17
CA PRO A 126 16.79 -18.49 -32.67
C PRO A 126 18.10 -17.71 -32.62
N SER A 127 18.87 -17.90 -31.55
CA SER A 127 20.12 -17.16 -31.26
C SER A 127 19.94 -15.68 -30.92
N ALA A 128 18.72 -15.23 -30.62
CA ALA A 128 18.49 -13.86 -30.18
C ALA A 128 19.07 -13.61 -28.78
N HIS A 129 19.69 -12.44 -28.62
CA HIS A 129 20.26 -11.96 -27.37
C HIS A 129 19.76 -10.55 -27.09
N ILE A 130 18.90 -10.42 -26.09
CA ILE A 130 18.35 -9.15 -25.62
C ILE A 130 19.13 -8.76 -24.37
N GLU A 131 19.95 -7.71 -24.49
CA GLU A 131 20.79 -7.23 -23.39
C GLU A 131 20.00 -6.52 -22.29
N GLN A 132 20.67 -6.30 -21.16
CA GLN A 132 20.10 -5.71 -19.97
C GLN A 132 19.32 -4.43 -20.27
N GLY A 133 18.13 -4.33 -19.67
CA GLY A 133 17.37 -3.10 -19.71
C GLY A 133 16.78 -2.79 -21.09
N VAL A 134 16.72 -3.71 -22.05
CA VAL A 134 16.07 -3.44 -23.35
C VAL A 134 14.54 -3.43 -23.23
N VAL A 135 13.89 -2.49 -23.92
CA VAL A 135 12.44 -2.52 -24.20
C VAL A 135 12.24 -2.92 -25.66
N VAL A 136 11.59 -4.05 -25.89
CA VAL A 136 11.14 -4.46 -27.23
C VAL A 136 9.70 -4.01 -27.43
N GLY A 137 9.47 -3.19 -28.45
CA GLY A 137 8.15 -2.68 -28.80
C GLY A 137 7.18 -3.78 -29.22
N ALA A 138 5.88 -3.48 -29.14
CA ALA A 138 4.85 -4.45 -29.49
C ALA A 138 4.97 -4.85 -30.97
N ARG A 139 4.70 -6.14 -31.26
CA ARG A 139 4.79 -6.72 -32.62
C ARG A 139 6.16 -6.64 -33.28
N ALA A 140 7.23 -6.54 -32.49
CA ALA A 140 8.56 -6.55 -33.07
C ALA A 140 9.01 -7.98 -33.44
N LEU A 141 9.93 -8.08 -34.40
CA LEU A 141 10.65 -9.32 -34.74
C LEU A 141 12.10 -9.21 -34.29
N VAL A 142 12.47 -9.89 -33.20
CA VAL A 142 13.84 -9.90 -32.69
C VAL A 142 14.63 -11.01 -33.37
N ASP A 143 15.49 -10.64 -34.31
CA ASP A 143 16.41 -11.55 -35.00
C ASP A 143 17.86 -11.09 -34.86
N GLY A 144 18.51 -11.52 -33.77
CA GLY A 144 19.89 -11.18 -33.45
C GLY A 144 20.04 -10.53 -32.08
N ARG A 145 21.06 -9.67 -31.94
CA ARG A 145 21.41 -9.00 -30.68
C ARG A 145 20.76 -7.61 -30.60
N LEU A 146 20.14 -7.30 -29.47
CA LEU A 146 19.65 -5.95 -29.15
C LEU A 146 20.53 -5.32 -28.07
N PRO A 147 21.03 -4.09 -28.29
CA PRO A 147 21.97 -3.43 -27.38
C PRO A 147 21.33 -2.94 -26.08
N GLU A 148 22.10 -2.94 -25.00
CA GLU A 148 21.69 -2.59 -23.64
C GLU A 148 21.01 -1.22 -23.54
N TRP A 149 20.04 -1.11 -22.62
CA TRP A 149 19.34 0.14 -22.30
C TRP A 149 18.72 0.87 -23.49
N LYS A 150 18.33 0.14 -24.56
CA LYS A 150 17.62 0.72 -25.72
C LYS A 150 16.14 0.38 -25.75
N VAL A 151 15.39 1.23 -26.45
CA VAL A 151 14.06 0.92 -26.96
C VAL A 151 14.20 0.46 -28.41
N CYS A 152 13.85 -0.80 -28.68
CA CYS A 152 13.97 -1.43 -29.99
C CYS A 152 12.59 -1.79 -30.54
N THR A 153 12.28 -1.41 -31.78
CA THR A 153 10.97 -1.68 -32.39
C THR A 153 11.07 -2.00 -33.88
N GLY A 154 10.08 -2.73 -34.42
CA GLY A 154 9.94 -3.00 -35.86
C GLY A 154 10.26 -4.45 -36.25
N GLU A 155 10.30 -4.68 -37.57
CA GLU A 155 10.54 -5.99 -38.18
C GLU A 155 11.61 -5.85 -39.29
N PRO A 156 12.89 -6.20 -39.01
CA PRO A 156 13.43 -6.63 -37.72
C PRO A 156 13.48 -5.49 -36.70
N ALA A 157 13.50 -5.86 -35.42
CA ALA A 157 13.61 -4.94 -34.31
C ALA A 157 14.98 -4.26 -34.35
N VAL A 158 14.99 -2.93 -34.41
CA VAL A 158 16.19 -2.11 -34.38
C VAL A 158 16.06 -1.03 -33.32
N GLU A 159 17.20 -0.52 -32.85
CA GLU A 159 17.27 0.60 -31.93
C GLU A 159 16.52 1.82 -32.51
N ARG A 160 15.66 2.42 -31.69
CA ARG A 160 14.92 3.65 -32.02
C ARG A 160 15.15 4.79 -31.05
N ALA A 161 15.43 4.48 -29.79
CA ALA A 161 15.67 5.46 -28.75
C ALA A 161 16.48 4.86 -27.59
N GLU A 162 17.09 5.74 -26.80
CA GLU A 162 17.59 5.39 -25.47
C GLU A 162 16.42 5.05 -24.54
N ARG A 163 16.56 3.99 -23.75
CA ARG A 163 15.66 3.73 -22.62
C ARG A 163 16.17 4.49 -21.42
N VAL A 164 15.67 5.71 -21.27
CA VAL A 164 15.84 6.46 -20.03
C VAL A 164 14.85 5.91 -19.01
N LEU A 165 15.37 5.23 -17.97
CA LEU A 165 14.55 4.98 -16.79
C LEU A 165 14.28 6.33 -16.15
N TYR A 166 13.03 6.79 -16.22
CA TYR A 166 12.52 7.68 -15.19
C TYR A 166 12.49 6.87 -13.90
N VAL A 167 13.64 6.75 -13.24
CA VAL A 167 13.63 6.73 -11.79
C VAL A 167 12.80 7.95 -11.46
N ASN A 168 11.60 7.77 -10.88
CA ASN A 168 10.76 8.84 -10.32
C ASN A 168 11.71 9.96 -9.96
N GLU A 169 11.62 11.11 -10.62
CA GLU A 169 12.56 12.22 -10.45
C GLU A 169 13.24 12.09 -9.08
N ILE A 170 14.43 11.49 -9.06
CA ILE A 170 15.40 11.90 -8.07
C ILE A 170 15.67 13.27 -8.61
N VAL A 171 14.85 14.17 -8.09
CA VAL A 171 14.97 15.60 -8.12
C VAL A 171 16.46 15.85 -8.23
N ALA A 172 16.94 16.17 -9.43
CA ALA A 172 18.20 16.90 -9.57
C ALA A 172 18.09 17.97 -8.49
N PRO A 173 19.02 18.05 -7.52
CA PRO A 173 18.78 18.72 -6.24
C PRO A 173 18.09 20.03 -6.55
N ARG A 174 16.77 20.06 -6.35
CA ARG A 174 15.97 21.25 -6.62
C ARG A 174 16.52 22.16 -5.56
N ASP A 175 17.26 23.15 -6.01
CA ASP A 175 17.60 24.32 -5.24
C ASP A 175 16.35 24.66 -4.43
N LYS A 176 16.41 24.44 -3.11
CA LYS A 176 15.30 24.04 -2.22
C LYS A 176 14.07 24.93 -2.47
N SER A 177 13.29 24.58 -3.48
CA SER A 177 12.17 25.40 -3.92
C SER A 177 11.12 25.18 -2.87
N ILE A 178 10.83 26.24 -2.12
CA ILE A 178 9.92 26.26 -0.98
C ILE A 178 8.67 25.46 -1.37
N SER A 179 8.50 24.28 -0.78
CA SER A 179 7.35 23.41 -1.04
C SER A 179 6.05 24.04 -0.54
N ASN A 180 6.16 25.10 0.27
CA ASN A 180 5.09 25.83 0.91
C ASN A 180 4.21 24.94 1.80
N ILE A 181 4.84 23.94 2.42
CA ILE A 181 4.19 22.96 3.30
C ILE A 181 5.05 22.75 4.55
N GLU A 182 4.44 22.99 5.72
CA GLU A 182 5.00 22.61 7.02
C GLU A 182 4.24 21.44 7.63
N ILE A 183 5.00 20.51 8.22
CA ILE A 183 4.46 19.28 8.78
C ILE A 183 4.66 19.30 10.29
N ILE A 184 3.61 18.95 11.02
CA ILE A 184 3.61 18.85 12.47
C ILE A 184 3.42 17.39 12.85
N ILE A 185 4.36 16.86 13.65
CA ILE A 185 4.40 15.48 14.12
C ILE A 185 4.36 15.47 15.66
N PRO A 186 3.20 15.23 16.28
CA PRO A 186 3.13 14.98 17.71
C PRO A 186 3.75 13.61 18.04
N VAL A 187 4.69 13.57 18.99
CA VAL A 187 5.40 12.34 19.37
C VAL A 187 5.42 12.13 20.88
N ARG A 188 5.50 10.86 21.28
CA ARG A 188 5.88 10.42 22.61
C ARG A 188 6.30 8.95 22.57
N ASP A 189 7.56 8.67 22.88
CA ASP A 189 8.14 7.32 22.93
C ASP A 189 7.92 6.54 21.60
N GLU A 190 8.42 7.10 20.49
CA GLU A 190 8.23 6.63 19.11
C GLU A 190 9.55 6.35 18.36
N GLU A 191 10.64 6.01 19.07
CA GLU A 191 11.97 5.78 18.46
C GLU A 191 11.97 4.75 17.32
N ILE A 192 11.04 3.78 17.35
CA ILE A 192 10.93 2.71 16.35
C ILE A 192 10.20 3.21 15.08
N ASN A 193 9.16 4.02 15.23
CA ASN A 193 8.28 4.41 14.13
C ASN A 193 8.74 5.71 13.45
N LEU A 194 9.20 6.67 14.25
CA LEU A 194 9.55 8.02 13.81
C LEU A 194 10.55 8.07 12.65
N PRO A 195 11.61 7.22 12.57
CA PRO A 195 12.53 7.23 11.42
C PRO A 195 11.83 7.05 10.07
N TYR A 196 10.80 6.20 10.00
CA TYR A 196 10.06 5.94 8.76
C TYR A 196 9.17 7.12 8.37
N THR A 197 8.54 7.75 9.37
CA THR A 197 7.73 8.95 9.17
C THR A 197 8.59 10.10 8.66
N LEU A 198 9.71 10.39 9.33
CA LEU A 198 10.66 11.44 8.93
C LEU A 198 11.22 11.18 7.52
N ALA A 199 11.65 9.95 7.23
CA ALA A 199 12.14 9.59 5.90
C ALA A 199 11.12 9.87 4.77
N SER A 200 9.82 9.82 5.06
CA SER A 200 8.78 10.10 4.05
C SER A 200 8.55 11.58 3.78
N VAL A 201 9.07 12.48 4.61
CA VAL A 201 8.74 13.92 4.57
C VAL A 201 9.93 14.88 4.52
N MET A 202 11.07 14.51 5.10
CA MET A 202 12.22 15.41 5.28
C MET A 202 12.79 15.95 3.97
N GLU A 203 12.68 15.20 2.87
CA GLU A 203 13.25 15.60 1.58
C GLU A 203 12.49 16.73 0.87
N TRP A 204 11.21 16.95 1.22
CA TRP A 204 10.34 17.84 0.45
C TRP A 204 9.54 18.83 1.29
N ALA A 205 9.30 18.57 2.57
CA ALA A 205 8.66 19.55 3.44
C ALA A 205 9.60 20.75 3.68
N ASP A 206 9.05 21.96 3.76
CA ASP A 206 9.86 23.14 4.06
C ASP A 206 10.43 23.07 5.46
N LYS A 207 9.55 22.69 6.40
CA LYS A 207 9.88 22.50 7.80
C LYS A 207 9.07 21.36 8.38
N VAL A 208 9.73 20.57 9.22
CA VAL A 208 9.13 19.49 9.98
C VAL A 208 9.28 19.82 11.45
N TRP A 209 8.15 20.01 12.12
CA TRP A 209 8.05 20.32 13.53
C TRP A 209 7.68 19.06 14.30
N VAL A 210 8.54 18.63 15.21
CA VAL A 210 8.30 17.48 16.09
C VAL A 210 7.94 17.98 17.47
N ILE A 211 6.72 17.69 17.91
CA ILE A 211 6.24 18.12 19.24
C ILE A 211 6.38 16.94 20.19
N ASP A 212 7.42 16.98 20.99
CA ASP A 212 7.66 15.93 21.97
C ASP A 212 6.89 16.16 23.27
N SER A 213 6.06 15.18 23.63
CA SER A 213 5.21 15.23 24.82
C SER A 213 5.86 14.60 26.07
N GLY A 214 7.19 14.62 26.13
CA GLY A 214 7.97 14.06 27.24
C GLY A 214 8.46 12.64 26.99
N SER A 215 9.03 12.38 25.81
CA SER A 215 9.66 11.08 25.51
C SER A 215 10.83 10.78 26.46
N THR A 216 10.99 9.51 26.77
CA THR A 216 12.04 8.95 27.63
C THR A 216 13.03 8.07 26.87
N ASP A 217 12.73 7.77 25.61
CA ASP A 217 13.56 7.01 24.67
C ASP A 217 14.36 7.95 23.74
N LYS A 218 14.94 7.40 22.66
CA LYS A 218 15.75 8.18 21.70
C LYS A 218 14.94 9.00 20.70
N THR A 219 13.63 9.17 20.89
CA THR A 219 12.75 9.88 19.94
C THR A 219 13.27 11.28 19.61
N ARG A 220 13.74 12.04 20.61
CA ARG A 220 14.27 13.40 20.41
C ARG A 220 15.54 13.41 19.58
N GLU A 221 16.51 12.58 19.96
CA GLU A 221 17.80 12.46 19.27
C GLU A 221 17.61 12.09 17.80
N ILE A 222 16.67 11.20 17.50
CA ILE A 222 16.32 10.78 16.13
C ILE A 222 15.72 11.94 15.33
N ALA A 223 14.80 12.70 15.93
CA ALA A 223 14.18 13.86 15.27
C ALA A 223 15.22 14.94 14.94
N GLU A 224 16.07 15.30 15.90
CA GLU A 224 17.13 16.28 15.74
C GLU A 224 18.15 15.83 14.70
N ALA A 225 18.59 14.56 14.75
CA ALA A 225 19.53 14.00 13.78
C ALA A 225 18.98 13.96 12.35
N ALA A 226 17.66 13.85 12.18
CA ALA A 226 17.02 13.94 10.87
C ALA A 226 16.89 15.39 10.36
N GLY A 227 17.18 16.40 11.20
CA GLY A 227 17.04 17.82 10.86
C GLY A 227 15.65 18.40 11.11
N ALA A 228 14.80 17.71 11.89
CA ALA A 228 13.50 18.24 12.31
C ALA A 228 13.65 19.18 13.51
N GLU A 229 12.69 20.09 13.67
CA GLU A 229 12.69 21.09 14.73
C GLU A 229 11.86 20.58 15.91
N VAL A 230 12.56 20.25 16.99
CA VAL A 230 11.96 19.59 18.15
C VAL A 230 11.52 20.62 19.18
N ILE A 231 10.24 20.58 19.53
CA ILE A 231 9.66 21.40 20.59
C ILE A 231 9.17 20.48 21.70
N CYS A 232 9.70 20.68 22.90
CA CYS A 232 9.25 19.97 24.08
C CYS A 232 8.03 20.66 24.68
N GLN A 233 6.88 19.98 24.68
CA GLN A 233 5.65 20.49 25.28
C GLN A 233 4.95 19.39 26.08
N PRO A 234 4.80 19.53 27.42
CA PRO A 234 4.09 18.55 28.24
C PRO A 234 2.69 18.21 27.69
N TRP A 235 2.30 16.94 27.80
CA TRP A 235 1.06 16.42 27.24
C TRP A 235 -0.19 17.13 27.81
N LEU A 236 -0.92 17.84 26.96
CA LEU A 236 -2.15 18.55 27.32
C LEU A 236 -3.44 17.76 27.02
N GLY A 237 -3.34 16.62 26.32
CA GLY A 237 -4.46 15.91 25.69
C GLY A 237 -4.44 16.07 24.16
N TYR A 238 -5.12 15.19 23.42
CA TYR A 238 -4.98 15.11 21.95
C TYR A 238 -5.32 16.44 21.27
N ALA A 239 -6.53 16.97 21.50
CA ALA A 239 -7.01 18.16 20.79
C ALA A 239 -6.24 19.41 21.23
N LYS A 240 -5.98 19.51 22.54
CA LYS A 240 -5.25 20.63 23.14
C LYS A 240 -3.80 20.68 22.67
N GLN A 241 -3.14 19.54 22.51
CA GLN A 241 -1.78 19.47 21.99
C GLN A 241 -1.71 19.98 20.54
N LYS A 242 -2.66 19.57 19.70
CA LYS A 242 -2.71 20.00 18.29
C LYS A 242 -3.09 21.47 18.13
N ASN A 243 -4.04 21.98 18.92
CA ASN A 243 -4.37 23.40 18.92
C ASN A 243 -3.20 24.25 19.44
N TRP A 244 -2.56 23.82 20.53
CA TRP A 244 -1.36 24.46 21.04
C TRP A 244 -0.27 24.56 19.96
N ALA A 245 -0.07 23.51 19.18
CA ALA A 245 0.86 23.51 18.05
C ALA A 245 0.53 24.61 17.03
N LEU A 246 -0.74 24.71 16.63
CA LEU A 246 -1.18 25.70 15.65
C LEU A 246 -1.05 27.15 16.14
N ASP A 247 -1.20 27.36 17.45
CA ASP A 247 -1.18 28.70 18.06
C ASP A 247 0.24 29.18 18.41
N ASN A 248 1.17 28.26 18.72
CA ASN A 248 2.48 28.61 19.29
C ASN A 248 3.67 28.35 18.36
N ILE A 249 3.52 27.46 17.38
CA ILE A 249 4.61 27.19 16.43
C ILE A 249 4.67 28.35 15.42
N PRO A 250 5.86 28.90 15.12
CA PRO A 250 6.01 30.00 14.17
C PRO A 250 5.91 29.47 12.72
N LEU A 251 4.72 29.03 12.34
CA LEU A 251 4.41 28.48 11.02
C LEU A 251 4.46 29.59 9.96
N SER A 252 5.34 29.44 8.97
CA SER A 252 5.52 30.37 7.86
C SER A 252 4.85 29.91 6.56
N ALA A 253 4.66 28.60 6.38
CA ALA A 253 4.05 28.08 5.16
C ALA A 253 2.55 28.39 5.11
N ASP A 254 2.00 28.44 3.90
CA ASP A 254 0.57 28.59 3.69
C ASP A 254 -0.20 27.31 3.98
N TRP A 255 0.45 26.15 3.85
CA TRP A 255 -0.14 24.84 4.08
C TRP A 255 0.48 24.14 5.28
N VAL A 256 -0.38 23.53 6.09
CA VAL A 256 -0.02 22.78 7.29
C VAL A 256 -0.54 21.36 7.16
N TYR A 257 0.26 20.39 7.61
CA TYR A 257 -0.11 18.98 7.64
C TYR A 257 0.15 18.36 9.02
N PHE A 258 -0.85 17.69 9.59
CA PHE A 258 -0.65 16.83 10.77
C PHE A 258 -0.36 15.38 10.38
N LEU A 259 0.82 14.89 10.73
CA LEU A 259 1.25 13.51 10.49
C LEU A 259 1.50 12.81 11.83
N ASP A 260 0.92 11.62 12.02
CA ASP A 260 1.19 10.83 13.23
C ASP A 260 2.54 10.10 13.08
N ALA A 261 3.23 9.85 14.21
CA ALA A 261 4.57 9.27 14.24
C ALA A 261 4.68 7.82 13.72
N ASP A 262 3.54 7.15 13.54
CA ASP A 262 3.40 5.79 13.00
C ASP A 262 2.82 5.78 11.58
N GLU A 263 2.75 6.94 10.93
CA GLU A 263 2.25 7.10 9.57
C GLU A 263 3.37 7.47 8.57
N THR A 264 3.24 7.01 7.32
CA THR A 264 4.21 7.22 6.24
C THR A 264 3.50 7.70 4.97
N ILE A 265 3.94 8.84 4.41
CA ILE A 265 3.35 9.40 3.19
C ILE A 265 3.85 8.62 1.96
N LEU A 266 2.94 8.17 1.10
CA LEU A 266 3.32 7.49 -0.15
C LEU A 266 3.58 8.50 -1.28
N PRO A 267 4.40 8.14 -2.30
CA PRO A 267 4.80 9.06 -3.37
C PRO A 267 3.64 9.80 -4.05
N LEU A 268 2.57 9.10 -4.42
CA LEU A 268 1.41 9.74 -5.06
C LEU A 268 0.76 10.83 -4.19
N LEU A 269 0.73 10.65 -2.87
CA LEU A 269 0.18 11.65 -1.95
C LEU A 269 1.11 12.86 -1.84
N LYS A 270 2.42 12.63 -1.76
CA LYS A 270 3.44 13.67 -1.81
C LYS A 270 3.29 14.51 -3.07
N ASP A 271 3.20 13.87 -4.24
CA ASP A 271 3.13 14.56 -5.54
C ASP A 271 1.85 15.42 -5.65
N GLU A 272 0.69 14.90 -5.22
CA GLU A 272 -0.55 15.68 -5.21
C GLU A 272 -0.47 16.88 -4.25
N MET A 273 0.14 16.71 -3.08
CA MET A 273 0.30 17.82 -2.12
C MET A 273 1.23 18.91 -2.67
N LEU A 274 2.34 18.52 -3.30
CA LEU A 274 3.28 19.44 -3.94
C LEU A 274 2.65 20.16 -5.15
N GLU A 275 1.82 19.48 -5.92
CA GLU A 275 1.09 20.11 -7.02
C GLU A 275 0.14 21.20 -6.49
N ILE A 276 -0.55 20.93 -5.38
CA ILE A 276 -1.44 21.91 -4.75
C ILE A 276 -0.66 23.08 -4.19
N SER A 277 0.40 22.83 -3.44
CA SER A 277 1.16 23.89 -2.76
C SER A 277 1.98 24.77 -3.72
N SER A 278 2.30 24.26 -4.92
CA SER A 278 2.96 25.04 -5.98
C SER A 278 2.10 26.16 -6.57
N LYS A 279 0.77 26.08 -6.41
CA LYS A 279 -0.18 27.09 -6.93
C LYS A 279 -0.42 28.19 -5.89
N PRO A 280 -0.64 29.45 -6.30
CA PRO A 280 -1.00 30.51 -5.36
C PRO A 280 -2.23 30.15 -4.52
N VAL A 281 -2.14 30.31 -3.20
CA VAL A 281 -3.18 29.90 -2.22
C VAL A 281 -4.56 30.48 -2.53
N ARG A 282 -4.60 31.66 -3.13
CA ARG A 282 -5.84 32.37 -3.50
C ARG A 282 -6.59 31.70 -4.65
N GLU A 283 -5.89 30.96 -5.50
CA GLU A 283 -6.49 30.24 -6.64
C GLU A 283 -7.12 28.91 -6.23
N ILE A 284 -6.72 28.36 -5.07
CA ILE A 284 -7.21 27.08 -4.58
C ILE A 284 -8.50 27.32 -3.80
N SER A 285 -9.62 26.80 -4.29
CA SER A 285 -10.93 27.01 -3.65
C SER A 285 -11.10 26.24 -2.33
N GLU A 286 -10.39 25.11 -2.21
CA GLU A 286 -10.42 24.21 -1.08
C GLU A 286 -9.58 24.77 0.07
N THR A 287 -10.14 24.74 1.28
CA THR A 287 -9.46 25.13 2.51
C THR A 287 -8.67 23.97 3.12
N ALA A 288 -9.16 22.75 2.95
CA ALA A 288 -8.54 21.55 3.48
C ALA A 288 -8.82 20.33 2.60
N PHE A 289 -8.05 19.28 2.80
CA PHE A 289 -8.16 18.05 2.03
C PHE A 289 -8.28 16.83 2.93
N ASN A 290 -9.23 15.96 2.57
CA ASN A 290 -9.33 14.61 3.11
C ASN A 290 -8.30 13.71 2.45
N ILE A 291 -7.63 12.92 3.29
CA ILE A 291 -6.62 11.96 2.91
C ILE A 291 -7.04 10.59 3.42
N ASN A 292 -6.83 9.58 2.58
CA ASN A 292 -7.12 8.20 2.90
C ASN A 292 -5.85 7.48 3.35
N ARG A 293 -6.00 6.43 4.16
CA ARG A 293 -4.87 5.64 4.65
C ARG A 293 -5.08 4.15 4.53
N TYR A 294 -3.99 3.43 4.35
CA TYR A 294 -3.92 1.99 4.54
C TYR A 294 -3.49 1.69 5.96
N PHE A 295 -4.35 1.02 6.71
CA PHE A 295 -3.97 0.46 8.00
C PHE A 295 -3.21 -0.85 7.77
N ILE A 296 -2.01 -0.98 8.33
CA ILE A 296 -1.18 -2.17 8.24
C ILE A 296 -1.30 -2.96 9.53
N PHE A 297 -1.80 -4.19 9.43
CA PHE A 297 -1.93 -5.12 10.54
C PHE A 297 -1.12 -6.38 10.25
N LEU A 298 -0.20 -6.75 11.15
CA LEU A 298 0.70 -7.90 11.01
C LEU A 298 1.40 -7.94 9.65
N GLY A 299 1.93 -6.78 9.21
CA GLY A 299 2.66 -6.63 7.95
C GLY A 299 1.81 -6.63 6.67
N LYS A 300 0.47 -6.64 6.78
CA LYS A 300 -0.43 -6.61 5.62
C LYS A 300 -1.37 -5.40 5.67
N ARG A 301 -1.53 -4.71 4.53
CA ARG A 301 -2.56 -3.67 4.36
C ARG A 301 -3.96 -4.28 4.49
N ILE A 302 -4.77 -3.75 5.41
CA ILE A 302 -6.19 -4.07 5.55
C ILE A 302 -6.96 -3.25 4.52
N ARG A 303 -7.67 -3.94 3.61
CA ARG A 303 -8.48 -3.31 2.54
C ARG A 303 -9.98 -3.41 2.80
N HIS A 304 -10.38 -4.26 3.73
CA HIS A 304 -11.76 -4.54 4.09
C HIS A 304 -11.93 -4.35 5.61
N CYS A 305 -12.82 -5.13 6.25
CA CYS A 305 -13.11 -5.05 7.69
C CYS A 305 -13.77 -3.73 8.14
N GLY A 306 -14.09 -2.82 7.20
CA GLY A 306 -14.61 -1.49 7.51
C GLY A 306 -13.57 -0.48 7.97
N TYR A 307 -12.29 -0.83 7.91
CA TYR A 307 -11.17 0.09 8.21
C TYR A 307 -10.64 0.82 6.97
N TYR A 308 -11.08 0.41 5.78
CA TYR A 308 -10.80 1.08 4.53
C TYR A 308 -12.11 1.27 3.72
N PRO A 309 -12.33 2.42 3.06
CA PRO A 309 -11.52 3.65 3.18
C PRO A 309 -11.70 4.35 4.54
N SER A 310 -10.65 5.02 5.02
CA SER A 310 -10.63 5.83 6.25
C SER A 310 -10.16 7.24 5.91
N TRP A 311 -11.13 8.13 5.70
CA TRP A 311 -10.89 9.53 5.32
C TRP A 311 -10.72 10.40 6.56
N ASN A 312 -9.61 11.15 6.62
CA ASN A 312 -9.38 12.17 7.66
C ASN A 312 -8.89 13.46 7.01
N VAL A 313 -9.35 14.60 7.55
CA VAL A 313 -8.82 15.91 7.16
C VAL A 313 -7.54 16.17 7.94
N ARG A 314 -6.43 16.34 7.23
CA ARG A 314 -5.09 16.52 7.83
C ARG A 314 -4.20 17.54 7.11
N PHE A 315 -4.52 17.87 5.86
CA PHE A 315 -3.81 18.88 5.05
C PHE A 315 -4.71 20.09 4.84
N PHE A 316 -4.29 21.28 5.29
CA PHE A 316 -5.15 22.46 5.31
C PHE A 316 -4.37 23.76 5.25
N LYS A 317 -5.05 24.84 4.85
CA LYS A 317 -4.50 26.19 4.86
C LYS A 317 -4.31 26.67 6.29
N ARG A 318 -3.15 27.29 6.56
CA ARG A 318 -2.81 27.87 7.85
C ARG A 318 -3.91 28.86 8.32
N GLY A 319 -4.29 28.76 9.59
CA GLY A 319 -5.30 29.62 10.21
C GLY A 319 -6.75 29.36 9.80
N LYS A 320 -7.04 28.25 9.09
CA LYS A 320 -8.41 27.92 8.63
C LYS A 320 -8.97 26.62 9.21
N ALA A 321 -8.24 25.94 10.08
CA ALA A 321 -8.69 24.74 10.77
C ALA A 321 -8.20 24.69 12.21
N PHE A 322 -8.97 24.05 13.09
CA PHE A 322 -8.64 23.79 14.50
C PHE A 322 -9.35 22.50 14.96
N TYR A 323 -8.95 21.94 16.10
CA TYR A 323 -9.54 20.72 16.67
C TYR A 323 -10.58 21.05 17.75
N GLU A 324 -11.72 20.35 17.75
CA GLU A 324 -12.72 20.41 18.83
C GLU A 324 -12.16 19.80 20.13
N ASP A 325 -12.44 20.43 21.28
CA ASP A 325 -11.99 19.95 22.61
C ASP A 325 -12.69 18.63 23.00
N ARG A 326 -12.06 17.50 22.66
CA ARG A 326 -12.47 16.13 23.01
C ARG A 326 -11.29 15.31 23.54
N ASP A 327 -11.57 14.35 24.42
CA ASP A 327 -10.55 13.51 25.03
C ASP A 327 -10.05 12.41 24.09
N VAL A 328 -10.90 11.87 23.20
CA VAL A 328 -10.52 10.97 22.09
C VAL A 328 -11.35 11.23 20.83
N HIS A 329 -10.84 10.79 19.67
CA HIS A 329 -11.49 10.95 18.35
C HIS A 329 -11.85 12.41 18.02
N GLU A 330 -10.90 13.30 18.27
CA GLU A 330 -10.99 14.72 17.91
C GLU A 330 -11.35 14.92 16.42
N HIS A 331 -12.24 15.88 16.17
CA HIS A 331 -12.60 16.26 14.82
C HIS A 331 -11.99 17.63 14.50
N MET A 332 -11.36 17.71 13.33
CA MET A 332 -10.89 18.98 12.79
C MET A 332 -12.10 19.75 12.25
N ILE A 333 -12.32 20.95 12.78
CA ILE A 333 -13.28 21.92 12.28
C ILE A 333 -12.56 22.77 11.24
N VAL A 334 -13.11 22.82 10.02
CA VAL A 334 -12.53 23.56 8.89
C VAL A 334 -13.52 24.60 8.40
N TYR A 335 -13.05 25.83 8.23
CA TYR A 335 -13.84 26.90 7.64
C TYR A 335 -13.68 26.94 6.10
N GLY A 336 -14.60 26.29 5.39
CA GLY A 336 -14.70 26.39 3.93
C GLY A 336 -14.85 25.04 3.23
N LYS A 337 -14.47 24.99 1.96
CA LYS A 337 -14.64 23.80 1.12
C LYS A 337 -13.57 22.76 1.42
N ILE A 338 -13.97 21.51 1.58
CA ILE A 338 -13.06 20.38 1.81
C ILE A 338 -12.93 19.55 0.54
N GLY A 339 -11.72 19.44 0.01
CA GLY A 339 -11.35 18.58 -1.11
C GLY A 339 -11.02 17.14 -0.69
N LYS A 340 -10.71 16.28 -1.66
CA LYS A 340 -10.22 14.92 -1.42
C LYS A 340 -9.01 14.65 -2.31
N LEU A 341 -7.94 14.13 -1.72
CA LEU A 341 -6.78 13.65 -2.45
C LEU A 341 -6.97 12.17 -2.85
N LYS A 342 -6.33 11.75 -3.94
CA LYS A 342 -6.36 10.35 -4.41
C LYS A 342 -5.20 9.54 -3.84
N GLY A 343 -4.11 10.21 -3.48
CA GLY A 343 -2.97 9.67 -2.77
C GLY A 343 -3.35 9.10 -1.41
N HIS A 344 -2.50 8.18 -0.93
CA HIS A 344 -2.72 7.49 0.34
C HIS A 344 -1.49 7.62 1.23
N MET A 345 -1.69 7.46 2.53
CA MET A 345 -0.62 7.21 3.50
C MET A 345 -0.74 5.79 4.07
N GLU A 346 0.32 5.29 4.68
CA GLU A 346 0.29 4.05 5.45
C GLU A 346 0.30 4.36 6.93
N HIS A 347 -0.51 3.64 7.69
CA HIS A 347 -0.50 3.66 9.14
C HIS A 347 0.01 2.30 9.62
N TYR A 348 1.25 2.28 10.13
CA TYR A 348 1.93 1.06 10.54
C TYR A 348 2.69 1.26 11.85
N ASP A 349 2.12 0.76 12.94
CA ASP A 349 2.82 0.66 14.21
C ASP A 349 3.75 -0.57 14.22
N ARG A 350 5.06 -0.30 14.25
CA ARG A 350 6.13 -1.31 14.18
C ARG A 350 6.62 -1.77 15.57
N ARG A 351 6.09 -1.20 16.65
CA ARG A 351 6.43 -1.59 18.05
C ARG A 351 5.94 -2.98 18.43
N GLY A 352 5.05 -3.56 17.63
CA GLY A 352 4.54 -4.92 17.81
C GLY A 352 3.20 -5.00 18.53
N LEU A 353 2.73 -6.23 18.73
CA LEU A 353 1.37 -6.49 19.19
C LEU A 353 1.15 -6.16 20.68
N GLU A 354 2.19 -6.24 21.50
CA GLU A 354 2.12 -5.89 22.92
C GLU A 354 1.74 -4.42 23.12
N CYS A 355 2.50 -3.51 22.52
CA CYS A 355 2.19 -2.07 22.52
C CYS A 355 0.80 -1.79 21.93
N TYR A 356 0.44 -2.48 20.84
CA TYR A 356 -0.87 -2.36 20.24
C TYR A 356 -2.00 -2.74 21.21
N ILE A 357 -1.89 -3.88 21.91
CA ILE A 357 -2.89 -4.36 22.88
C ILE A 357 -2.96 -3.42 24.09
N GLU A 358 -1.82 -2.96 24.60
CA GLU A 358 -1.78 -2.01 25.72
C GLU A 358 -2.49 -0.69 25.37
N LYS A 359 -2.23 -0.15 24.17
CA LYS A 359 -2.93 1.03 23.64
C LYS A 359 -4.44 0.81 23.60
N HIS A 360 -4.90 -0.35 23.10
CA HIS A 360 -6.33 -0.70 23.08
C HIS A 360 -6.91 -0.89 24.48
N ASN A 361 -6.13 -1.41 25.42
CA ASN A 361 -6.54 -1.50 26.81
C ASN A 361 -6.75 -0.09 27.40
N ARG A 362 -5.82 0.84 27.18
CA ARG A 362 -5.97 2.23 27.64
C ARG A 362 -7.17 2.93 26.98
N TYR A 363 -7.32 2.79 25.67
CA TYR A 363 -8.37 3.46 24.91
C TYR A 363 -9.76 2.93 25.29
N SER A 364 -9.91 1.63 25.50
CA SER A 364 -11.19 1.06 25.95
C SER A 364 -11.60 1.57 27.33
N THR A 365 -10.65 1.91 28.20
CA THR A 365 -10.94 2.57 29.49
C THR A 365 -11.45 4.00 29.28
N ILE A 366 -10.82 4.76 28.39
CA ILE A 366 -11.23 6.15 28.08
C ILE A 366 -12.62 6.15 27.44
N GLU A 367 -12.85 5.31 26.42
CA GLU A 367 -14.16 5.20 25.76
C GLU A 367 -15.26 4.73 26.73
N ALA A 368 -14.97 3.76 27.61
CA ALA A 368 -15.93 3.33 28.62
C ALA A 368 -16.33 4.46 29.57
N ARG A 369 -15.39 5.33 29.97
CA ARG A 369 -15.67 6.51 30.79
C ARG A 369 -16.47 7.55 30.01
N GLU A 370 -16.06 7.86 28.78
CA GLU A 370 -16.78 8.83 27.93
C GLU A 370 -18.23 8.41 27.72
N ILE A 371 -18.51 7.13 27.43
CA ILE A 371 -19.87 6.64 27.21
C ILE A 371 -20.74 6.79 28.47
N ILE A 372 -20.15 6.63 29.66
CA ILE A 372 -20.86 6.78 30.94
C ILE A 372 -21.04 8.24 31.36
N ILE A 373 -20.10 9.13 31.00
CA ILE A 373 -20.11 10.56 31.37
C ILE A 373 -20.87 11.41 30.33
N GLN A 374 -20.91 11.00 29.06
CA GLN A 374 -21.66 11.68 27.99
C GLN A 374 -23.20 11.77 28.15
N PRO A 375 -23.91 11.07 29.06
CA PRO A 375 -25.32 11.38 29.30
C PRO A 375 -25.58 12.83 29.76
N GLU A 376 -24.59 13.52 30.33
CA GLU A 376 -24.78 14.84 30.95
C GLU A 376 -24.33 16.06 30.12
N LYS A 377 -23.50 15.90 29.08
CA LYS A 377 -23.10 17.03 28.21
C LYS A 377 -24.12 17.25 27.07
N GLN A 378 -25.28 17.81 27.42
CA GLN A 378 -26.23 18.38 26.47
C GLN A 378 -25.67 19.66 25.84
N GLY A 379 -25.40 19.62 24.53
CA GLY A 379 -25.19 20.79 23.70
C GLY A 379 -25.47 20.46 22.24
N ILE A 380 -26.57 21.00 21.70
CA ILE A 380 -27.12 20.89 20.32
C ILE A 380 -26.75 19.58 19.62
N THR A 381 -27.53 18.53 19.86
CA THR A 381 -27.33 17.26 19.14
C THR A 381 -28.64 16.81 18.51
N ILE A 382 -28.59 16.26 17.30
CA ILE A 382 -29.73 15.78 16.51
C ILE A 382 -30.55 14.76 17.32
N ASP A 383 -31.86 14.96 17.46
CA ASP A 383 -32.76 14.10 18.24
C ASP A 383 -32.67 12.62 17.83
N ALA A 384 -32.65 11.72 18.81
CA ALA A 384 -32.73 10.28 18.55
C ALA A 384 -34.19 9.86 18.32
N LYS A 385 -34.67 9.91 17.07
CA LYS A 385 -36.03 9.50 16.68
C LYS A 385 -35.99 8.22 15.84
N PHE A 386 -36.79 7.21 16.23
CA PHE A 386 -36.90 5.95 15.48
C PHE A 386 -37.49 6.10 14.07
N PHE A 387 -38.36 7.09 13.88
CA PHE A 387 -38.93 7.45 12.57
C PHE A 387 -38.23 8.67 11.94
N GLY A 388 -37.05 9.02 12.43
CA GLY A 388 -36.29 10.17 11.97
C GLY A 388 -35.47 9.94 10.70
N ASN A 389 -34.62 10.91 10.37
CA ASN A 389 -33.65 10.79 9.30
C ASN A 389 -32.64 9.64 9.56
N VAL A 390 -31.87 9.20 8.56
CA VAL A 390 -30.93 8.06 8.66
C VAL A 390 -29.94 8.23 9.84
N GLN A 391 -29.51 9.46 10.11
CA GLN A 391 -28.63 9.79 11.23
C GLN A 391 -29.34 9.68 12.60
N GLU A 392 -30.59 10.14 12.68
CA GLU A 392 -31.45 10.05 13.88
C GLU A 392 -31.76 8.60 14.22
N ARG A 393 -32.09 7.79 13.21
CA ARG A 393 -32.34 6.35 13.36
C ARG A 393 -31.11 5.59 13.80
N ARG A 394 -29.95 5.86 13.17
CA ARG A 394 -28.67 5.26 13.60
C ARG A 394 -28.35 5.61 15.05
N ARG A 395 -28.64 6.84 15.48
CA ARG A 395 -28.44 7.26 16.87
C ARG A 395 -29.42 6.60 17.82
N TRP A 396 -30.71 6.51 17.46
CA TRP A 396 -31.71 5.81 18.25
C TRP A 396 -31.36 4.33 18.42
N VAL A 397 -30.90 3.65 17.36
CA VAL A 397 -30.40 2.27 17.44
C VAL A 397 -29.18 2.19 18.38
N LYS A 398 -28.24 3.13 18.27
CA LYS A 398 -27.03 3.16 19.12
C LYS A 398 -27.34 3.44 20.60
N GLN A 399 -28.42 4.17 20.91
CA GLN A 399 -28.80 4.53 22.28
C GLN A 399 -29.79 3.53 22.91
N ASN A 400 -30.73 2.98 22.15
CA ASN A 400 -31.83 2.18 22.69
C ASN A 400 -31.72 0.68 22.39
N ILE A 401 -31.02 0.27 21.32
CA ILE A 401 -30.87 -1.16 20.96
C ILE A 401 -29.46 -1.65 21.27
N TYR A 402 -28.45 -0.91 20.81
CA TYR A 402 -27.04 -1.30 20.93
C TYR A 402 -26.60 -1.53 22.39
N PRO A 403 -27.08 -0.78 23.40
CA PRO A 403 -26.72 -1.04 24.80
C PRO A 403 -27.24 -2.38 25.34
N TRP A 404 -28.38 -2.86 24.81
CA TRP A 404 -29.10 -4.04 25.30
C TRP A 404 -28.83 -5.33 24.49
N LEU A 405 -28.13 -5.23 23.35
CA LEU A 405 -27.74 -6.41 22.57
C LEU A 405 -26.84 -7.34 23.38
N PRO A 406 -27.23 -8.61 23.60
CA PRO A 406 -26.31 -9.60 24.14
C PRO A 406 -25.19 -9.87 23.11
N ALA A 407 -23.97 -10.09 23.60
CA ALA A 407 -22.81 -10.42 22.77
C ALA A 407 -22.52 -9.45 21.60
N LYS A 408 -22.52 -8.14 21.86
CA LYS A 408 -22.24 -7.07 20.86
C LYS A 408 -20.94 -7.29 20.07
N TRP A 409 -19.95 -7.90 20.71
CA TRP A 409 -18.69 -8.27 20.08
C TRP A 409 -18.88 -9.28 18.94
N LEU A 410 -19.81 -10.24 19.05
CA LEU A 410 -20.13 -11.19 17.97
C LEU A 410 -20.79 -10.47 16.79
N PHE A 411 -21.69 -9.52 17.07
CA PHE A 411 -22.29 -8.70 16.03
C PHE A 411 -21.24 -7.82 15.34
N ARG A 412 -20.34 -7.19 16.11
CA ARG A 412 -19.21 -6.41 15.58
C ARG A 412 -18.31 -7.27 14.69
N PHE A 413 -17.98 -8.48 15.14
CA PHE A 413 -17.23 -9.45 14.36
C PHE A 413 -17.92 -9.79 13.05
N PHE A 414 -19.20 -10.21 13.11
CA PHE A 414 -19.97 -10.60 11.93
C PHE A 414 -20.11 -9.45 10.93
N TRP A 415 -20.40 -8.24 11.43
CA TRP A 415 -20.48 -7.05 10.62
C TRP A 415 -19.15 -6.75 9.91
N MET A 416 -18.02 -6.78 10.63
CA MET A 416 -16.72 -6.47 10.03
C MET A 416 -16.23 -7.59 9.09
N PHE A 417 -16.36 -8.84 9.50
CA PHE A 417 -15.79 -9.98 8.77
C PHE A 417 -16.63 -10.40 7.57
N ILE A 418 -17.96 -10.45 7.74
CA ILE A 418 -18.89 -10.89 6.69
C ILE A 418 -19.41 -9.69 5.90
N ILE A 419 -20.13 -8.76 6.55
CA ILE A 419 -20.83 -7.67 5.86
C ILE A 419 -19.86 -6.65 5.24
N ARG A 420 -18.76 -6.34 5.92
CA ARG A 420 -17.69 -5.47 5.40
C ARG A 420 -16.60 -6.25 4.68
N CYS A 421 -16.89 -7.48 4.27
CA CYS A 421 -16.04 -8.35 3.47
C CYS A 421 -14.62 -8.55 4.03
N GLY A 422 -14.43 -8.51 5.36
CA GLY A 422 -13.13 -8.80 5.99
C GLY A 422 -12.55 -10.18 5.64
N ILE A 423 -13.39 -11.12 5.22
CA ILE A 423 -12.97 -12.41 4.65
C ILE A 423 -12.01 -12.29 3.46
N LEU A 424 -12.11 -11.21 2.67
CA LEU A 424 -11.22 -10.95 1.52
C LEU A 424 -9.79 -10.57 1.95
N ASP A 425 -9.60 -10.11 3.18
CA ASP A 425 -8.27 -9.88 3.76
C ASP A 425 -7.64 -11.17 4.33
N GLY A 426 -8.33 -12.31 4.22
CA GLY A 426 -7.85 -13.64 4.59
C GLY A 426 -7.68 -13.83 6.10
N VAL A 427 -6.69 -14.64 6.49
CA VAL A 427 -6.40 -14.94 7.91
C VAL A 427 -6.07 -13.66 8.70
N THR A 428 -5.38 -12.70 8.09
CA THR A 428 -5.06 -11.42 8.72
C THR A 428 -6.33 -10.60 9.00
N GLY A 429 -7.27 -10.58 8.06
CA GLY A 429 -8.58 -9.95 8.26
C GLY A 429 -9.39 -10.60 9.37
N PHE A 430 -9.41 -11.94 9.43
CA PHE A 430 -10.05 -12.68 10.52
C PHE A 430 -9.47 -12.31 11.89
N ARG A 431 -8.13 -12.37 12.03
CA ARG A 431 -7.42 -12.01 13.28
C ARG A 431 -7.69 -10.57 13.69
N PHE A 432 -7.72 -9.66 12.73
CA PHE A 432 -8.01 -8.25 12.98
C PHE A 432 -9.45 -8.04 13.46
N CYS A 433 -10.44 -8.65 12.79
CA CYS A 433 -11.83 -8.59 13.23
C CYS A 433 -12.02 -9.18 14.63
N MET A 434 -11.34 -10.29 14.94
CA MET A 434 -11.35 -10.87 16.30
C MET A 434 -10.81 -9.86 17.32
N LEU A 435 -9.67 -9.24 17.04
CA LEU A 435 -9.04 -8.27 17.93
C LEU A 435 -9.94 -7.06 18.21
N VAL A 436 -10.55 -6.49 17.16
CA VAL A 436 -11.52 -5.38 17.30
C VAL A 436 -12.78 -5.81 18.05
N SER A 437 -13.18 -7.08 17.94
CA SER A 437 -14.30 -7.62 18.71
C SER A 437 -13.95 -7.80 20.18
N THR A 438 -12.72 -8.24 20.49
CA THR A 438 -12.21 -8.28 21.88
C THR A 438 -12.12 -6.88 22.49
N TYR A 439 -11.74 -5.87 21.70
CA TYR A 439 -11.76 -4.47 22.14
C TYR A 439 -13.17 -4.03 22.58
N GLU A 440 -14.22 -4.41 21.85
CA GLU A 440 -15.62 -4.17 22.22
C GLU A 440 -16.02 -4.87 23.54
N ILE A 441 -15.47 -6.06 23.79
CA ILE A 441 -15.64 -6.77 25.08
C ILE A 441 -15.01 -5.94 26.21
N PHE A 442 -13.78 -5.45 26.03
CA PHE A 442 -13.11 -4.64 27.05
C PHE A 442 -13.88 -3.38 27.41
N ILE A 443 -14.41 -2.65 26.43
CA ILE A 443 -15.26 -1.48 26.69
C ILE A 443 -16.47 -1.90 27.53
N SER A 444 -17.19 -2.94 27.10
CA SER A 444 -18.41 -3.40 27.77
C SER A 444 -18.17 -3.82 29.22
N LEU A 445 -17.10 -4.59 29.48
CA LEU A 445 -16.75 -5.04 30.83
C LEU A 445 -16.32 -3.88 31.73
N LYS A 446 -15.49 -2.96 31.23
CA LYS A 446 -15.06 -1.78 31.97
C LYS A 446 -16.21 -0.84 32.26
N MET A 447 -17.19 -0.70 31.37
CA MET A 447 -18.41 0.06 31.64
C MET A 447 -19.18 -0.52 32.83
N ILE A 448 -19.32 -1.85 32.91
CA ILE A 448 -20.00 -2.50 34.04
C ILE A 448 -19.22 -2.26 35.34
N GLU A 449 -17.89 -2.38 35.29
CA GLU A 449 -17.02 -2.10 36.42
C GLU A 449 -17.17 -0.66 36.91
N TYR A 450 -17.12 0.32 36.01
CA TYR A 450 -17.30 1.74 36.33
C TYR A 450 -18.66 2.02 36.96
N LYS A 451 -19.76 1.48 36.41
CA LYS A 451 -21.10 1.64 36.99
C LYS A 451 -21.19 1.10 38.41
N LYS A 452 -20.58 -0.07 38.67
CA LYS A 452 -20.51 -0.64 40.03
C LYS A 452 -19.69 0.23 40.98
N GLN A 453 -18.60 0.84 40.51
CA GLN A 453 -17.79 1.75 41.33
C GLN A 453 -18.53 3.04 41.67
N MET A 454 -19.31 3.61 40.74
CA MET A 454 -20.12 4.81 41.00
C MET A 454 -21.28 4.52 41.97
N ALA A 455 -21.96 3.38 41.82
CA ALA A 455 -23.02 2.95 42.72
C ALA A 455 -22.55 2.62 44.15
N LYS A 456 -21.24 2.37 44.36
CA LYS A 456 -20.64 2.21 45.70
C LYS A 456 -20.22 3.54 46.34
N LYS A 457 -20.15 4.63 45.55
CA LYS A 457 -19.76 5.96 46.01
C LYS A 457 -20.96 6.87 46.31
N GLN A 458 -22.14 6.52 45.78
CA GLN A 458 -23.45 7.04 46.21
C GLN A 458 -23.94 6.19 47.39
#